data_AF-A0A5C4XB00-F1
#
_entry.id   AF-A0A5C4XB00-F1
#
_cell.length_a   1.000
_cell.length_b   1.000
_cell.length_c   1.000
_cell.angle_alpha   90.00
_cell.angle_beta   90.00
_cell.angle_gamma   90.00
#
_symmetry.space_group_name_H-M   'P 1'
#
loop_
_entity.id
_entity.type
_entity.pdbx_description
1 polymer ?
#
loop_
_entity_poly.entity_id
_entity_poly.type
_entity_poly.pdbx_seq_one_letter_code
_entity_poly.pdbx_strand_id
1 'polypeptide(L)'
;MDRAAPPDRDSMGYHGQGGGMTLINDLPAARTLVRLHHQSEIVDMDERRAMLQLAAGGVSQREIAALLGVTQPTVNGILKRAANLPQPAEGFSSATPMEACKRYAAGLLARDQLVDELVRFPYAAVERDPFDDFSADPPGAWSEVEDAEGLGLIEEDVYEEIFNRRHPAPEGQ
;
A
#
# COMPACT_ATOMS: atom_id res chain seq x y z
N MET A 1 72.40 5.21 17.03
CA MET A 1 71.38 6.27 16.86
C MET A 1 71.76 6.93 15.54
N ASP A 2 71.22 6.54 14.41
CA ASP A 2 69.83 6.75 14.01
C ASP A 2 69.48 5.80 12.85
N ARG A 3 68.38 5.04 12.96
CA ARG A 3 67.92 4.10 11.94
C ARG A 3 66.65 4.71 11.35
N ALA A 4 66.78 5.30 10.17
CA ALA A 4 65.66 5.89 9.43
C ALA A 4 64.54 4.85 9.25
N ALA A 5 63.33 5.22 9.67
CA ALA A 5 62.12 4.41 9.55
C ALA A 5 61.70 4.26 8.07
N PRO A 6 61.13 3.11 7.65
CA PRO A 6 60.59 2.94 6.30
C PRO A 6 59.30 3.76 6.12
N PRO A 7 58.97 4.20 4.89
CA PRO A 7 57.77 4.97 4.64
C PRO A 7 56.52 4.09 4.73
N ASP A 8 55.51 4.65 5.38
CA ASP A 8 54.19 4.07 5.60
C ASP A 8 53.50 3.80 4.25
N ARG A 9 53.19 2.54 3.99
CA ARG A 9 52.37 2.10 2.86
C ARG A 9 51.08 1.54 3.43
N ASP A 10 50.19 2.42 3.83
CA ASP A 10 48.76 2.19 3.66
C ASP A 10 48.05 3.51 3.38
N SER A 11 48.14 3.85 2.10
CA SER A 11 47.17 4.70 1.41
C SER A 11 45.90 3.89 1.19
N MET A 12 44.86 4.11 1.99
CA MET A 12 43.49 3.93 1.51
C MET A 12 42.59 4.95 2.21
N GLY A 13 42.63 6.17 1.68
CA GLY A 13 41.57 7.13 1.92
C GLY A 13 40.28 6.60 1.31
N TYR A 14 39.33 6.20 2.15
CA TYR A 14 37.93 6.12 1.77
C TYR A 14 37.41 7.55 1.60
N HIS A 15 37.72 8.16 0.46
CA HIS A 15 36.89 9.19 -0.17
C HIS A 15 36.12 8.50 -1.29
N GLY A 16 35.02 7.84 -0.90
CA GLY A 16 34.03 7.29 -1.81
C GLY A 16 32.70 8.01 -1.59
N GLN A 17 32.51 9.10 -2.33
CA GLN A 17 31.23 9.63 -2.82
C GLN A 17 29.95 9.09 -2.14
N GLY A 18 29.48 9.75 -1.07
CA GLY A 18 28.10 9.66 -0.59
C GLY A 18 27.16 10.69 -1.27
N GLY A 19 27.55 11.25 -2.42
CA GLY A 19 26.86 12.35 -3.10
C GLY A 19 26.09 11.99 -4.37
N GLY A 20 25.83 10.69 -4.60
CA GLY A 20 25.24 10.19 -5.85
C GLY A 20 23.87 9.52 -5.71
N MET A 21 23.34 9.40 -4.49
CA MET A 21 21.96 8.98 -4.24
C MET A 21 21.18 10.19 -3.73
N THR A 22 21.11 11.25 -4.53
CA THR A 22 19.86 12.02 -4.51
C THR A 22 18.79 10.99 -4.84
N LEU A 23 18.09 10.52 -3.82
CA LEU A 23 17.21 9.36 -3.88
C LEU A 23 16.31 9.57 -5.09
N ILE A 24 16.25 8.58 -5.99
CA ILE A 24 15.36 8.64 -7.16
C ILE A 24 13.96 9.11 -6.73
N ASN A 25 13.54 8.72 -5.52
CA ASN A 25 12.30 9.09 -4.85
C ASN A 25 12.08 10.60 -4.62
N ASP A 26 13.13 11.41 -4.46
CA ASP A 26 13.01 12.86 -4.26
C ASP A 26 12.74 13.63 -5.56
N LEU A 27 12.97 12.98 -6.71
CA LEU A 27 12.71 13.58 -8.01
C LEU A 27 11.19 13.75 -8.20
N PRO A 28 10.71 14.95 -8.60
CA PRO A 28 9.29 15.16 -8.86
C PRO A 28 8.68 14.15 -9.85
N ALA A 29 9.47 13.70 -10.83
CA ALA A 29 9.06 12.69 -11.81
C ALA A 29 8.87 11.30 -11.18
N ALA A 30 9.70 10.90 -10.22
CA ALA A 30 9.55 9.61 -9.54
C ALA A 30 8.31 9.59 -8.65
N ARG A 31 8.07 10.66 -7.88
CA ARG A 31 6.83 10.82 -7.10
C ARG A 31 5.59 10.77 -7.99
N THR A 32 5.66 11.42 -9.15
CA THR A 32 4.58 11.37 -10.14
C THR A 32 4.37 9.96 -10.67
N LEU A 33 5.44 9.22 -10.98
CA LEU A 33 5.36 7.85 -11.47
C LEU A 33 4.74 6.91 -10.42
N VAL A 34 5.19 6.99 -9.17
CA VAL A 34 4.64 6.19 -8.05
C VAL A 34 3.15 6.47 -7.88
N ARG A 35 2.75 7.75 -7.85
CA ARG A 35 1.33 8.14 -7.77
C ARG A 35 0.51 7.58 -8.94
N LEU A 36 1.00 7.71 -10.17
CA LEU A 36 0.32 7.18 -11.36
C LEU A 36 0.22 5.65 -11.34
N HIS A 37 1.25 4.97 -10.84
CA HIS A 37 1.22 3.52 -10.68
C HIS A 37 0.10 3.09 -9.72
N HIS A 38 0.02 3.68 -8.51
CA HIS A 38 -1.06 3.37 -7.58
C HIS A 38 -2.44 3.78 -8.12
N GLN A 39 -2.55 4.91 -8.80
CA GLN A 39 -3.79 5.27 -9.50
C GLN A 39 -4.21 4.21 -10.51
N SER A 40 -3.27 3.68 -11.31
CA SER A 40 -3.56 2.59 -12.25
C SER A 40 -4.01 1.32 -11.53
N GLU A 41 -3.34 0.93 -10.44
CA GLU A 41 -3.73 -0.26 -9.65
C GLU A 41 -5.15 -0.11 -9.08
N ILE A 42 -5.49 1.06 -8.54
CA ILE A 42 -6.81 1.34 -7.99
C ILE A 42 -7.88 1.35 -9.08
N VAL A 43 -7.64 2.01 -10.21
CA VAL A 43 -8.58 2.06 -11.34
C VAL A 43 -8.86 0.66 -11.88
N ASP A 44 -7.81 -0.14 -12.09
CA ASP A 44 -7.94 -1.53 -12.55
C ASP A 44 -8.78 -2.39 -11.58
N MET A 45 -8.61 -2.17 -10.28
CA MET A 45 -9.37 -2.88 -9.26
C MET A 45 -10.82 -2.42 -9.19
N ASP A 46 -11.07 -1.11 -9.21
CA ASP A 46 -12.42 -0.52 -9.16
C ASP A 46 -13.21 -0.87 -10.42
N GLU A 47 -12.58 -0.94 -11.60
CA GLU A 47 -13.21 -1.43 -12.84
C GLU A 47 -13.70 -2.88 -12.68
N ARG A 48 -12.86 -3.75 -12.10
CA ARG A 48 -13.22 -5.15 -11.85
C ARG A 48 -14.38 -5.28 -10.86
N ARG A 49 -14.39 -4.45 -9.81
CA ARG A 49 -15.50 -4.41 -8.84
C ARG A 49 -16.78 -3.90 -9.47
N ALA A 50 -16.73 -2.83 -10.26
CA ALA A 50 -17.89 -2.32 -10.99
C ALA A 50 -18.46 -3.39 -11.94
N MET A 51 -17.59 -4.16 -12.61
CA MET A 51 -18.01 -5.27 -13.45
C MET A 51 -18.72 -6.38 -12.67
N LEU A 52 -18.21 -6.74 -11.49
CA LEU A 52 -18.88 -7.71 -10.59
C LEU A 52 -20.24 -7.20 -10.13
N GLN A 53 -20.34 -5.92 -9.76
CA GLN A 53 -21.59 -5.31 -9.31
C GLN A 53 -22.64 -5.31 -10.42
N LEU A 54 -22.27 -4.98 -11.66
CA LEU A 54 -23.18 -5.07 -12.81
C LEU A 54 -23.66 -6.52 -13.04
N ALA A 55 -22.73 -7.48 -13.01
CA ALA A 55 -23.07 -8.89 -13.19
C ALA A 55 -24.00 -9.41 -12.07
N ALA A 56 -23.74 -9.04 -10.81
CA ALA A 56 -24.57 -9.37 -9.66
C ALA A 56 -25.97 -8.71 -9.74
N GLY A 57 -26.06 -7.52 -10.33
CA GLY A 57 -27.30 -6.82 -10.64
C GLY A 57 -28.08 -7.39 -11.84
N GLY A 58 -27.61 -8.48 -12.45
CA GLY A 58 -28.30 -9.19 -13.53
C GLY A 58 -27.94 -8.72 -14.95
N VAL A 59 -26.98 -7.80 -15.10
CA VAL A 59 -26.48 -7.39 -16.42
C VAL A 59 -25.66 -8.53 -17.03
N SER A 60 -25.96 -8.91 -18.26
CA SER A 60 -25.29 -10.03 -18.90
C SER A 60 -23.85 -9.68 -19.32
N GLN A 61 -22.98 -10.69 -19.39
CA GLN A 61 -21.58 -10.50 -19.87
C GLN A 61 -21.53 -9.91 -21.29
N ARG A 62 -22.56 -10.13 -22.11
CA ARG A 62 -22.65 -9.57 -23.47
C ARG A 62 -22.94 -8.07 -23.44
N GLU A 63 -23.83 -7.63 -22.56
CA GLU A 63 -24.14 -6.20 -22.38
C GLU A 63 -22.95 -5.45 -21.79
N ILE A 64 -22.28 -6.03 -20.78
CA ILE A 64 -21.03 -5.48 -20.22
C ILE A 64 -19.95 -5.38 -21.31
N ALA A 65 -19.79 -6.42 -22.13
CA ALA A 65 -18.81 -6.41 -23.22
C ALA A 65 -19.11 -5.30 -24.26
N ALA A 66 -20.39 -5.13 -24.62
CA ALA A 66 -20.82 -4.06 -25.52
C ALA A 66 -20.58 -2.67 -24.91
N LEU A 67 -20.86 -2.48 -23.62
CA LEU A 67 -20.62 -1.23 -22.90
C LEU A 67 -19.13 -0.82 -22.92
N LEU A 68 -18.23 -1.79 -22.70
CA LEU A 68 -16.79 -1.55 -22.63
C LEU A 68 -16.09 -1.62 -23.99
N GLY A 69 -16.80 -1.97 -25.07
CA GLY A 69 -16.20 -2.14 -26.40
C GLY A 69 -15.21 -3.31 -26.49
N VAL A 70 -15.39 -4.34 -25.66
CA VAL A 70 -14.53 -5.54 -25.60
C VAL A 70 -15.31 -6.80 -25.98
N THR A 71 -14.63 -7.95 -26.00
CA THR A 71 -15.28 -9.23 -26.30
C THR A 71 -15.90 -9.86 -25.05
N GLN A 72 -16.97 -10.64 -25.19
CA GLN A 72 -17.57 -11.39 -24.08
C GLN A 72 -16.56 -12.33 -23.37
N PRO A 73 -15.67 -13.07 -24.08
CA PRO A 73 -14.61 -13.85 -23.42
C PRO A 73 -13.67 -13.00 -22.55
N THR A 74 -13.36 -11.76 -22.95
CA THR A 74 -12.57 -10.82 -22.15
C THR A 74 -13.27 -10.54 -20.81
N VAL A 75 -14.56 -10.21 -20.86
CA VAL A 75 -15.39 -10.00 -19.66
C VAL A 75 -15.42 -11.25 -18.78
N ASN A 76 -15.61 -12.45 -19.36
CA ASN A 76 -15.58 -13.70 -18.61
C ASN A 76 -14.25 -13.92 -17.86
N GLY A 77 -13.12 -13.66 -18.53
CA GLY A 77 -11.79 -13.78 -17.94
C GLY A 77 -11.52 -12.74 -16.86
N ILE A 78 -12.06 -11.53 -16.98
CA ILE A 78 -11.99 -10.50 -15.94
C ILE A 78 -12.81 -10.93 -14.72
N LEU A 79 -14.09 -11.28 -14.90
CA LEU A 79 -14.98 -11.71 -13.81
C LEU A 79 -14.44 -12.91 -13.04
N LYS A 80 -13.87 -13.91 -13.72
CA LYS A 80 -13.25 -15.06 -13.05
C LYS A 80 -12.08 -14.68 -12.15
N ARG A 81 -11.23 -13.76 -12.62
CA ARG A 81 -10.09 -13.25 -11.82
C ARG A 81 -10.56 -12.34 -10.69
N ALA A 82 -11.66 -11.62 -10.91
CA ALA A 82 -12.23 -10.69 -9.96
C ALA A 82 -13.08 -11.37 -8.88
N ALA A 83 -13.52 -12.62 -9.06
CA ALA A 83 -14.52 -13.28 -8.22
C ALA A 83 -14.22 -13.25 -6.70
N ASN A 84 -12.93 -13.26 -6.33
CA ASN A 84 -12.48 -13.23 -4.94
C ASN A 84 -11.92 -11.87 -4.51
N LEU A 85 -12.09 -10.81 -5.31
CA LEU A 85 -11.67 -9.48 -4.92
C LEU A 85 -12.48 -9.05 -3.68
N PRO A 86 -11.80 -8.69 -2.58
CA PRO A 86 -12.46 -8.10 -1.42
C PRO A 86 -13.29 -6.89 -1.85
N GLN A 87 -14.47 -6.71 -1.25
CA GLN A 87 -15.32 -5.55 -1.46
C GLN A 87 -15.21 -4.63 -0.25
N PRO A 88 -15.18 -3.30 -0.42
CA PRO A 88 -15.29 -2.37 0.70
C PRO A 88 -16.58 -2.64 1.48
N ALA A 89 -16.47 -2.65 2.81
CA ALA A 89 -17.64 -2.68 3.67
C ALA A 89 -18.43 -1.38 3.56
N GLU A 90 -19.71 -1.39 3.93
CA GLU A 90 -20.54 -0.19 3.91
C GLU A 90 -19.90 0.96 4.71
N GLY A 91 -19.88 2.14 4.10
CA GLY A 91 -19.23 3.33 4.66
C GLY A 91 -17.72 3.42 4.42
N PHE A 92 -17.05 2.38 3.94
CA PHE A 92 -15.61 2.40 3.61
C PHE A 92 -15.37 2.57 2.11
N SER A 93 -14.29 3.27 1.77
CA SER A 93 -13.83 3.38 0.39
C SER A 93 -12.96 2.19 -0.02
N SER A 94 -12.45 1.44 0.96
CA SER A 94 -11.42 0.42 0.79
C SER A 94 -11.79 -0.89 1.47
N ALA A 95 -11.38 -2.02 0.90
CA ALA A 95 -11.64 -3.33 1.48
C ALA A 95 -10.58 -3.76 2.50
N THR A 96 -9.37 -3.20 2.43
CA THR A 96 -8.30 -3.43 3.41
C THR A 96 -7.58 -2.12 3.77
N PRO A 97 -6.84 -2.08 4.89
CA PRO A 97 -6.01 -0.93 5.27
C PRO A 97 -4.96 -0.56 4.21
N MET A 98 -4.24 -1.55 3.66
CA MET A 98 -3.26 -1.32 2.59
C MET A 98 -3.91 -0.63 1.39
N GLU A 99 -5.12 -1.05 1.03
CA GLU A 99 -5.87 -0.47 -0.07
C GLU A 99 -6.25 1.00 0.20
N ALA A 100 -6.62 1.34 1.45
CA ALA A 100 -6.88 2.71 1.86
C ALA A 100 -5.62 3.59 1.75
N CYS A 101 -4.48 3.10 2.23
CA CYS A 101 -3.19 3.77 2.11
C CYS A 101 -2.79 3.98 0.64
N LYS A 102 -2.97 2.98 -0.23
CA LYS A 102 -2.74 3.13 -1.67
C LYS A 102 -3.65 4.19 -2.31
N ARG A 103 -4.93 4.27 -1.93
CA ARG A 103 -5.82 5.34 -2.40
C ARG A 103 -5.38 6.72 -1.93
N TYR A 104 -4.92 6.83 -0.69
CA TYR A 104 -4.36 8.08 -0.17
C TYR A 104 -3.10 8.49 -0.94
N ALA A 105 -2.12 7.59 -1.12
CA ALA A 105 -0.92 7.82 -1.93
C ALA A 105 -1.25 8.17 -3.40
N ALA A 106 -2.33 7.60 -3.94
CA ALA A 106 -2.86 7.92 -5.26
C ALA A 106 -3.57 9.28 -5.34
N GLY A 107 -3.79 9.97 -4.22
CA GLY A 107 -4.57 11.22 -4.13
C GLY A 107 -6.07 11.02 -4.34
N LEU A 108 -6.57 9.79 -4.17
CA LEU A 108 -7.98 9.41 -4.32
C LEU A 108 -8.72 9.37 -2.98
N LEU A 109 -7.99 9.41 -1.87
CA LEU A 109 -8.53 9.47 -0.51
C LEU A 109 -7.86 10.65 0.22
N ALA A 110 -8.65 11.51 0.86
CA ALA A 110 -8.11 12.62 1.63
C ALA A 110 -7.55 12.13 2.97
N ARG A 111 -6.58 12.85 3.56
CA ARG A 111 -5.96 12.51 4.86
C ARG A 111 -7.00 12.29 5.95
N ASP A 112 -7.93 13.23 6.14
CA ASP A 112 -8.95 13.14 7.19
C ASP A 112 -9.85 11.90 7.03
N GLN A 113 -10.17 11.56 5.77
CA GLN A 113 -10.98 10.38 5.46
C GLN A 113 -10.17 9.09 5.66
N LEU A 114 -8.89 9.06 5.28
CA LEU A 114 -8.00 7.94 5.56
C LEU A 114 -7.93 7.67 7.07
N VAL A 115 -7.69 8.72 7.86
CA VAL A 115 -7.61 8.60 9.32
C VAL A 115 -8.94 8.10 9.90
N ASP A 116 -10.08 8.68 9.48
CA ASP A 116 -11.39 8.22 9.94
C ASP A 116 -11.65 6.75 9.59
N GLU A 117 -11.42 6.36 8.33
CA GLU A 117 -11.62 4.98 7.87
C GLU A 117 -10.70 4.00 8.60
N LEU A 118 -9.41 4.30 8.77
CA LEU A 118 -8.47 3.39 9.42
C LEU A 118 -8.70 3.29 10.93
N VAL A 119 -9.09 4.36 11.61
CA VAL A 119 -9.41 4.30 13.05
C VAL A 119 -10.58 3.35 13.31
N ARG A 120 -11.63 3.43 12.49
CA ARG A 120 -12.84 2.60 12.63
C ARG A 120 -12.76 1.25 11.92
N PHE A 121 -11.65 0.96 11.24
CA PHE A 121 -11.52 -0.28 10.45
C PHE A 121 -11.58 -1.52 11.36
N PRO A 122 -12.33 -2.56 10.98
CA PRO A 122 -12.41 -3.81 11.73
C PRO A 122 -11.22 -4.73 11.38
N TYR A 123 -10.05 -4.44 11.95
CA TYR A 123 -8.82 -5.18 11.65
C TYR A 123 -8.94 -6.67 11.94
N ALA A 124 -8.39 -7.48 11.04
CA ALA A 124 -8.28 -8.92 11.21
C ALA A 124 -7.37 -9.25 12.41
N ALA A 125 -7.75 -10.26 13.18
CA ALA A 125 -6.92 -10.76 14.26
C ALA A 125 -5.70 -11.49 13.69
N VAL A 126 -4.54 -11.24 14.28
CA VAL A 126 -3.30 -11.96 13.96
C VAL A 126 -3.14 -13.06 15.02
N GLU A 127 -3.24 -14.31 14.59
CA GLU A 127 -2.87 -15.46 15.42
C GLU A 127 -1.38 -15.74 15.22
N ARG A 128 -0.57 -15.49 16.24
CA ARG A 128 0.86 -15.85 16.23
C ARG A 128 1.00 -17.29 16.71
N ASP A 129 1.40 -18.19 15.82
CA ASP A 129 1.89 -19.51 16.22
C ASP A 129 3.32 -19.34 16.78
N PRO A 130 3.59 -19.73 18.05
CA PRO A 130 4.93 -19.64 18.65
C PRO A 130 6.03 -20.41 17.91
N PHE A 131 5.68 -21.30 16.98
CA PHE A 131 6.60 -22.09 16.19
C PHE A 131 6.67 -21.69 14.71
N ASP A 132 5.89 -20.70 14.26
CA ASP A 132 5.90 -20.20 12.89
C ASP A 132 5.87 -18.66 12.83
N ASP A 133 7.03 -18.05 13.10
CA ASP A 133 7.24 -16.60 13.04
C ASP A 133 7.28 -16.03 11.61
N PHE A 134 7.24 -16.86 10.57
CA PHE A 134 7.37 -16.44 9.17
C PHE A 134 6.04 -16.40 8.40
N SER A 135 4.94 -16.79 9.04
CA SER A 135 3.62 -16.68 8.43
C SER A 135 3.25 -15.20 8.21
N ALA A 136 2.87 -14.86 6.98
CA ALA A 136 2.36 -13.53 6.66
C ALA A 136 1.01 -13.31 7.35
N ASP A 137 0.83 -12.12 7.91
CA ASP A 137 -0.43 -11.74 8.53
C ASP A 137 -1.58 -11.77 7.51
N PRO A 138 -2.81 -12.10 7.93
CA PRO A 138 -3.95 -12.14 7.04
C PRO A 138 -4.27 -10.74 6.47
N PRO A 139 -4.87 -10.65 5.27
CA PRO A 139 -5.35 -9.39 4.73
C PRO A 139 -6.32 -8.70 5.70
N GLY A 140 -6.18 -7.38 5.84
CA GLY A 140 -6.95 -6.59 6.79
C GLY A 140 -6.35 -6.51 8.19
N ALA A 141 -5.18 -7.09 8.46
CA ALA A 141 -4.46 -6.95 9.72
C ALA A 141 -3.84 -5.55 9.89
N TRP A 142 -3.49 -5.19 11.13
CA TRP A 142 -2.86 -3.89 11.43
C TRP A 142 -1.48 -3.73 10.77
N SER A 143 -0.76 -4.82 10.56
CA SER A 143 0.52 -4.84 9.85
C SER A 143 0.44 -4.27 8.44
N GLU A 144 -0.73 -4.26 7.78
CA GLU A 144 -0.89 -3.55 6.50
C GLU A 144 -0.70 -2.03 6.62
N VAL A 145 -1.00 -1.43 7.78
CA VAL A 145 -0.77 0.00 8.05
C VAL A 145 0.70 0.26 8.33
N GLU A 146 1.36 -0.63 9.08
CA GLU A 146 2.81 -0.59 9.34
C GLU A 146 3.60 -0.77 8.04
N ASP A 147 3.25 -1.75 7.22
CA ASP A 147 3.84 -1.96 5.90
C ASP A 147 3.64 -0.75 5.00
N ALA A 148 2.46 -0.11 5.05
CA ALA A 148 2.19 1.09 4.26
C ALA A 148 3.07 2.27 4.66
N GLU A 149 3.37 2.45 5.94
CA GLU A 149 4.32 3.44 6.45
C GLU A 149 5.75 3.11 5.97
N GLY A 150 6.19 1.87 6.14
CA GLY A 150 7.51 1.41 5.66
C GLY A 150 7.69 1.50 4.14
N LEU A 151 6.60 1.40 3.36
CA LEU A 151 6.58 1.61 1.91
C LEU A 151 6.46 3.09 1.50
N GLY A 152 6.26 4.01 2.45
CA GLY A 152 6.07 5.44 2.21
C GLY A 152 4.74 5.79 1.54
N LEU A 153 3.72 4.94 1.69
CA LEU A 153 2.35 5.22 1.21
C LEU A 153 1.60 6.19 2.12
N ILE A 154 1.99 6.25 3.39
CA ILE A 154 1.52 7.20 4.39
C ILE A 154 2.74 7.78 5.11
N GLU A 155 2.61 9.01 5.59
CA GLU A 155 3.61 9.65 6.42
C GLU A 155 3.58 9.13 7.87
N GLU A 156 4.71 9.22 8.58
CA GLU A 156 4.86 8.79 9.98
C GLU A 156 3.84 9.48 10.90
N ASP A 157 3.58 10.78 10.70
CA ASP A 157 2.61 11.54 11.50
C ASP A 157 1.16 11.06 11.27
N VAL A 158 0.83 10.59 10.07
CA VAL A 158 -0.46 9.97 9.75
C VAL A 158 -0.58 8.63 10.47
N TYR A 159 0.47 7.80 10.42
CA TYR A 159 0.53 6.53 11.15
C TYR A 159 0.32 6.76 12.65
N GLU A 160 1.09 7.65 13.26
CA GLU A 160 1.00 7.98 14.69
C GLU A 160 -0.39 8.48 15.08
N GLU A 161 -1.02 9.33 14.26
CA GLU A 161 -2.37 9.82 14.54
C GLU A 161 -3.40 8.67 14.58
N ILE A 162 -3.34 7.75 13.61
CA ILE A 162 -4.25 6.59 13.57
C ILE A 162 -4.00 5.70 14.79
N PHE A 163 -2.72 5.39 15.07
CA PHE A 163 -2.32 4.55 16.19
C PHE A 163 -2.80 5.14 17.52
N ASN A 164 -2.54 6.42 17.77
CA ASN A 164 -2.89 7.09 19.03
C ASN A 164 -4.41 7.17 19.25
N ARG A 165 -5.20 7.37 18.19
CA ARG A 165 -6.68 7.37 18.30
C ARG A 165 -7.25 5.98 18.58
N ARG A 166 -6.59 4.92 18.08
CA ARG A 166 -7.03 3.53 18.27
C ARG A 166 -6.53 2.93 19.59
N HIS A 167 -5.36 3.35 20.04
CA HIS A 167 -4.70 2.93 21.28
C HIS A 167 -4.51 4.14 22.19
N PRO A 168 -5.61 4.72 22.72
CA PRO A 168 -5.48 5.84 23.64
C PRO A 168 -4.64 5.39 24.84
N ALA A 169 -3.67 6.22 25.23
CA ALA A 169 -2.90 5.97 26.44
C ALA A 169 -3.88 5.75 27.61
N PRO A 170 -3.60 4.78 28.51
CA PRO A 170 -4.41 4.64 29.72
C PRO A 170 -4.38 5.99 30.45
N GLU A 171 -5.54 6.63 30.59
CA GLU A 171 -5.66 7.85 31.38
C GLU A 171 -5.09 7.59 32.78
N GLY A 172 -4.18 8.48 33.22
CA GLY A 172 -3.34 8.28 34.40
C GLY A 172 -4.10 7.75 35.61
N GLN A 173 -3.64 6.60 36.12
CA GLN A 173 -3.93 6.10 37.47
C GLN A 173 -2.92 6.67 38.46
#